data_AF-A0ABD5Y466-F1
#
_entry.id   AF-A0ABD5Y466-F1
#
_cell.length_a   1.000
_cell.length_b   1.000
_cell.length_c   1.000
_cell.angle_alpha   90.00
_cell.angle_beta   90.00
_cell.angle_gamma   90.00
#
_symmetry.space_group_name_H-M   'P 1'
#
loop_
_entity.id
_entity.type
_entity.pdbx_description
1 polymer ?
#
loop_
_entity_poly.entity_id
_entity_poly.type
_entity_poly.pdbx_seq_one_letter_code
_entity_poly.pdbx_strand_id
1 'polypeptide(L)'
;MYDVATARDRDGDRVEDRSERVEDLLNGDRLGYGEGDPLAADSYQNYPTEPTQLSAPKWRDWVEALLSHPAVGSYDDAVAEATPTADKVSRNKWREAIQNAAGASQLDAGELFDLGDDGEQNATEDALSVLTEAWPDDAVRSDNPLVVANLYAGRGLSTAEIARLFDCSEDHVRGVLRQCGLLEGAENGTVDPTDVKDLRLGGTTVSNLDNVERSSSGGLSVDTRDFE
;
A
#
# COMPACT_ATOMS: atom_id res chain seq x y z
N MET A 1 -20.75 -10.92 0.80
CA MET A 1 -20.72 -10.52 -0.63
C MET A 1 -20.18 -9.12 -0.63
N TYR A 2 -18.98 -8.90 -1.19
CA TYR A 2 -18.32 -7.60 -1.12
C TYR A 2 -19.06 -6.58 -2.00
N ASP A 3 -19.19 -5.34 -1.53
CA ASP A 3 -19.77 -4.27 -2.33
C ASP A 3 -18.75 -3.76 -3.34
N VAL A 4 -18.81 -4.34 -4.53
CA VAL A 4 -17.95 -4.00 -5.68
C VAL A 4 -18.14 -2.53 -6.09
N ALA A 5 -19.34 -1.96 -5.91
CA ALA A 5 -19.59 -0.57 -6.26
C ALA A 5 -18.84 0.36 -5.30
N THR A 6 -18.97 0.13 -3.98
CA THR A 6 -18.21 0.89 -2.98
C THR A 6 -16.69 0.72 -3.15
N ALA A 7 -16.23 -0.47 -3.54
CA ALA A 7 -14.81 -0.70 -3.81
C ALA A 7 -14.30 0.10 -5.04
N ARG A 8 -15.12 0.27 -6.08
CA ARG A 8 -14.79 1.09 -7.25
C ARG A 8 -14.75 2.57 -6.93
N ASP A 9 -15.74 3.05 -6.17
CA ASP A 9 -15.86 4.47 -5.81
C ASP A 9 -14.67 4.98 -4.98
N ARG A 10 -13.94 4.06 -4.32
CA ARG A 10 -12.72 4.36 -3.56
C ARG A 10 -11.48 4.63 -4.40
N ASP A 11 -11.44 4.23 -5.68
CA ASP A 11 -10.27 4.36 -6.58
C ASP A 11 -8.88 4.07 -5.95
N GLY A 12 -8.80 3.06 -5.08
CA GLY A 12 -7.55 2.68 -4.41
C GLY A 12 -7.37 3.26 -3.01
N ASP A 13 -8.21 4.18 -2.56
CA ASP A 13 -8.22 4.69 -1.20
C ASP A 13 -8.72 3.63 -0.20
N ARG A 14 -8.36 3.78 1.07
CA ARG A 14 -8.84 2.91 2.17
C ARG A 14 -10.33 3.12 2.46
N VAL A 15 -10.99 2.16 3.12
CA VAL A 15 -12.34 2.37 3.68
C VAL A 15 -12.24 3.32 4.88
N GLU A 16 -13.07 4.36 4.92
CA GLU A 16 -13.10 5.35 6.00
C GLU A 16 -13.52 4.73 7.35
N ASP A 17 -14.50 3.84 7.35
CA ASP A 17 -15.01 3.13 8.54
C ASP A 17 -14.50 1.68 8.61
N ARG A 18 -13.20 1.45 8.37
CA ARG A 18 -12.62 0.10 8.51
C ARG A 18 -12.57 -0.33 9.98
N SER A 19 -12.52 -1.63 10.23
CA SER A 19 -12.49 -2.15 11.60
C SER A 19 -11.23 -1.68 12.33
N GLU A 20 -11.37 -1.24 13.59
CA GLU A 20 -10.27 -0.85 14.49
C GLU A 20 -9.16 -1.91 14.52
N ARG A 21 -9.51 -3.20 14.56
CA ARG A 21 -8.52 -4.29 14.48
C ARG A 21 -7.61 -4.25 13.24
N VAL A 22 -8.13 -3.84 12.09
CA VAL A 22 -7.34 -3.70 10.85
C VAL A 22 -6.55 -2.40 10.86
N GLU A 23 -7.13 -1.34 11.42
CA GLU A 23 -6.45 -0.06 11.68
C GLU A 23 -5.23 -0.28 12.58
N ASP A 24 -5.39 -0.94 13.73
CA ASP A 24 -4.33 -1.25 14.69
C ASP A 24 -3.25 -2.16 14.10
N LEU A 25 -3.66 -3.20 13.36
CA LEU A 25 -2.72 -4.12 12.73
C LEU A 25 -1.88 -3.44 11.65
N LEU A 26 -2.45 -2.45 10.95
CA LEU A 26 -1.74 -1.71 9.93
C LEU A 26 -0.96 -0.55 10.52
N ASN A 27 -1.48 0.15 11.53
CA ASN A 27 -0.86 1.32 12.15
C ASN A 27 0.08 0.97 13.32
N GLY A 28 0.24 -0.32 13.64
CA GLY A 28 1.17 -0.76 14.70
C GLY A 28 2.53 -0.10 14.54
N ASP A 29 3.03 0.46 15.65
CA ASP A 29 4.26 1.23 15.85
C ASP A 29 5.15 1.38 14.61
N ARG A 30 4.67 2.16 13.63
CA ARG A 30 5.40 2.38 12.40
C ARG A 30 6.50 3.40 12.64
N LEU A 31 7.71 3.01 12.29
CA LEU A 31 8.87 3.86 12.35
C LEU A 31 8.82 4.94 11.25
N GLY A 32 8.93 6.21 11.67
CA GLY A 32 9.11 7.34 10.77
C GLY A 32 8.24 8.52 11.16
N TYR A 33 8.84 9.71 11.15
CA TYR A 33 8.13 10.94 11.52
C TYR A 33 6.90 11.17 10.64
N GLY A 34 5.71 11.04 11.23
CA GLY A 34 4.42 11.24 10.55
C GLY A 34 3.95 10.07 9.69
N GLU A 35 4.65 8.93 9.72
CA GLU A 35 4.24 7.69 9.02
C GLU A 35 3.40 6.76 9.90
N GLY A 36 3.33 7.02 11.21
CA GLY A 36 2.60 6.26 12.22
C GLY A 36 2.23 7.08 13.46
N ASP A 37 1.92 6.39 14.55
CA ASP A 37 1.78 7.03 15.86
C ASP A 37 3.17 7.37 16.44
N PRO A 38 3.32 8.51 17.13
CA PRO A 38 4.61 8.90 17.67
C PRO A 38 5.11 7.92 18.75
N LEU A 39 6.29 7.36 18.54
CA LEU A 39 6.88 6.31 19.39
C LEU A 39 7.31 6.79 20.79
N ALA A 40 7.60 8.08 20.94
CA ALA A 40 8.24 8.61 22.16
C ALA A 40 7.46 9.74 22.85
N ALA A 41 6.26 10.07 22.37
CA ALA A 41 5.39 11.07 22.98
C ALA A 41 3.93 10.91 22.55
N ASP A 42 3.01 11.59 23.23
CA ASP A 42 1.57 11.59 22.87
C ASP A 42 1.27 12.23 21.50
N SER A 43 2.20 13.02 20.96
CA SER A 43 2.07 13.63 19.63
C SER A 43 3.43 14.11 19.08
N TYR A 44 3.57 14.16 17.76
CA TYR A 44 4.75 14.73 17.10
C TYR A 44 4.99 16.21 17.43
N GLN A 45 3.96 16.95 17.86
CA GLN A 45 4.12 18.35 18.29
C GLN A 45 4.96 18.46 19.59
N ASN A 46 5.00 17.37 20.36
CA ASN A 46 5.80 17.28 21.58
C ASN A 46 7.23 16.82 21.31
N TYR A 47 7.61 16.55 20.06
CA TYR A 47 8.98 16.17 19.72
C TYR A 47 9.91 17.37 19.78
N PRO A 48 11.22 17.15 19.99
CA PRO A 48 12.21 18.19 19.78
C PRO A 48 12.14 18.67 18.31
N THR A 49 12.13 19.99 18.12
CA THR A 49 12.07 20.58 16.77
C THR A 49 13.46 20.77 16.17
N GLU A 50 14.49 20.76 17.01
CA GLU A 50 15.88 20.92 16.58
C GLU A 50 16.81 19.95 17.33
N PRO A 51 17.85 19.39 16.68
CA PRO A 51 18.80 18.48 17.32
C PRO A 51 19.48 19.08 18.56
N THR A 52 19.74 20.38 18.54
CA THR A 52 20.38 21.12 19.64
C THR A 52 19.59 21.04 20.94
N GLN A 53 18.27 20.87 20.86
CA GLN A 53 17.40 20.78 22.02
C GLN A 53 17.66 19.54 22.85
N LEU A 54 18.10 18.42 22.24
CA LEU A 54 18.38 17.16 22.93
C LEU A 54 19.48 17.25 23.99
N SER A 55 20.25 18.34 23.99
CA SER A 55 21.20 18.64 25.07
C SER A 55 20.54 19.04 26.39
N ALA A 56 19.26 19.43 26.37
CA ALA A 56 18.53 19.85 27.55
C ALA A 56 17.98 18.65 28.33
N PRO A 57 18.09 18.63 29.68
CA PRO A 57 17.68 17.49 30.51
C PRO A 57 16.21 17.06 30.35
N LYS A 58 15.32 17.98 29.95
CA LYS A 58 13.88 17.70 29.75
C LYS A 58 13.59 16.67 28.66
N TRP A 59 14.55 16.43 27.76
CA TRP A 59 14.42 15.48 26.65
C TRP A 59 15.01 14.10 26.96
N ARG A 60 15.58 13.92 28.15
CA ARG A 60 16.14 12.63 28.56
C ARG A 60 15.09 11.53 28.48
N ASP A 61 13.93 11.76 29.09
CA ASP A 61 12.85 10.77 29.14
C ASP A 61 12.33 10.44 27.72
N TRP A 62 12.31 11.43 26.82
CA TRP A 62 11.95 11.23 25.42
C TRP A 62 13.00 10.38 24.67
N VAL A 63 14.30 10.62 24.87
CA VAL A 63 15.37 9.83 24.24
C VAL A 63 15.35 8.40 24.77
N GLU A 64 15.12 8.22 26.07
CA GLU A 64 14.98 6.91 26.69
C GLU A 64 13.77 6.15 26.14
N ALA A 65 12.60 6.80 26.05
CA ALA A 65 11.40 6.22 25.46
C ALA A 65 11.62 5.82 23.99
N LEU A 66 12.24 6.70 23.19
CA LEU A 66 12.52 6.44 21.79
C LEU A 66 13.45 5.25 21.59
N LEU A 67 14.59 5.23 22.30
CA LEU A 67 15.60 4.18 22.11
C LEU A 67 15.21 2.84 22.73
N SER A 68 14.28 2.85 23.70
CA SER A 68 13.72 1.62 24.28
C SER A 68 12.53 1.08 23.49
N HIS A 69 12.12 1.77 22.44
CA HIS A 69 10.97 1.36 21.64
C HIS A 69 11.34 0.12 20.79
N PRO A 70 10.51 -0.95 20.76
CA PRO A 70 10.83 -2.17 20.00
C PRO A 70 11.08 -1.94 18.52
N ALA A 71 10.36 -1.00 17.92
CA ALA A 71 10.54 -0.59 16.52
C ALA A 71 11.82 0.23 16.26
N VAL A 72 12.67 0.50 17.25
CA VAL A 72 13.90 1.30 17.07
C VAL A 72 15.09 0.39 17.31
N GLY A 73 15.55 -0.29 16.26
CA GLY A 73 16.72 -1.17 16.30
C GLY A 73 18.06 -0.46 16.08
N SER A 74 18.04 0.82 15.70
CA SER A 74 19.26 1.58 15.43
C SER A 74 19.12 3.08 15.65
N TYR A 75 20.26 3.78 15.62
CA TYR A 75 20.23 5.25 15.58
C TYR A 75 19.67 5.81 14.27
N ASP A 76 19.69 5.05 13.17
CA ASP A 76 19.14 5.51 11.89
C ASP A 76 17.62 5.51 11.91
N ASP A 77 17.06 4.54 12.62
CA ASP A 77 15.66 4.33 12.93
C ASP A 77 15.14 5.42 13.87
N ALA A 78 15.85 5.64 14.98
CA ALA A 78 15.57 6.73 15.91
C ALA A 78 15.59 8.10 15.19
N VAL A 79 16.53 8.30 14.26
CA VAL A 79 16.58 9.53 13.45
C VAL A 79 15.39 9.61 12.51
N ALA A 80 15.02 8.54 11.81
CA ALA A 80 13.88 8.52 10.91
C ALA A 80 12.57 8.83 11.64
N GLU A 81 12.42 8.38 12.88
CA GLU A 81 11.30 8.73 13.75
C GLU A 81 11.37 10.18 14.25
N ALA A 82 12.56 10.68 14.60
CA ALA A 82 12.73 12.00 15.20
C ALA A 82 12.63 13.17 14.22
N THR A 83 12.86 12.97 12.92
CA THR A 83 12.97 14.07 11.94
C THR A 83 12.12 13.85 10.68
N PRO A 84 11.34 14.86 10.25
CA PRO A 84 10.65 14.81 8.95
C PRO A 84 11.62 14.93 7.75
N THR A 85 12.87 15.32 8.00
CA THR A 85 13.78 15.74 6.93
C THR A 85 14.58 14.59 6.35
N ALA A 86 14.45 14.37 5.04
CA ALA A 86 15.23 13.37 4.30
C ALA A 86 16.68 13.81 4.00
N ASP A 87 17.06 15.07 4.27
CA ASP A 87 18.38 15.57 3.92
C ASP A 87 19.48 14.99 4.82
N LYS A 88 20.58 14.57 4.18
CA LYS A 88 21.68 13.84 4.85
C LYS A 88 22.36 14.67 5.94
N VAL A 89 22.43 16.00 5.77
CA VAL A 89 23.12 16.87 6.73
C VAL A 89 22.31 16.98 8.02
N SER A 90 21.00 17.19 7.92
CA SER A 90 20.09 17.22 9.07
C SER A 90 20.00 15.86 9.74
N ARG A 91 19.90 14.76 8.97
CA ARG A 91 19.93 13.40 9.55
C ARG A 91 21.20 13.13 10.34
N ASN A 92 22.36 13.55 9.83
CA ASN A 92 23.63 13.40 10.56
C ASN A 92 23.64 14.21 11.87
N LYS A 93 23.14 15.45 11.85
CA LYS A 93 23.04 16.28 13.06
C LYS A 93 22.10 15.67 14.11
N TRP A 94 20.96 15.15 13.66
CA TRP A 94 20.03 14.42 14.52
C TRP A 94 20.68 13.18 15.12
N ARG A 95 21.38 12.40 14.30
CA ARG A 95 22.10 11.21 14.77
C ARG A 95 23.11 11.56 15.87
N GLU A 96 23.97 12.55 15.62
CA GLU A 96 24.95 13.01 16.60
C GLU A 96 24.28 13.51 17.88
N ALA A 97 23.18 14.25 17.78
CA ALA A 97 22.46 14.76 18.94
C ALA A 97 21.82 13.66 19.78
N ILE A 98 21.19 12.66 19.15
CA ILE A 98 20.61 11.49 19.85
C ILE A 98 21.71 10.67 20.52
N GLN A 99 22.82 10.39 19.83
CA GLN A 99 23.98 9.69 20.39
C GLN A 99 24.57 10.42 21.60
N ASN A 100 24.73 11.75 21.49
CA ASN A 100 25.22 12.56 22.60
C ASN A 100 24.26 12.59 23.79
N ALA A 101 22.95 12.66 23.55
CA ALA A 101 21.94 12.64 24.60
C ALA A 101 21.84 11.28 25.29
N ALA A 102 21.94 10.18 24.54
CA ALA A 102 22.02 8.82 25.08
C ALA A 102 23.27 8.65 25.95
N GLY A 103 24.44 9.06 25.44
CA GLY A 103 25.71 9.03 26.18
C GLY A 103 25.68 9.89 27.45
N ALA A 104 25.11 11.09 27.38
CA ALA A 104 24.93 11.96 28.55
C ALA A 104 23.98 11.35 29.60
N SER A 105 23.01 10.57 29.16
CA SER A 105 22.03 9.89 30.02
C SER A 105 22.50 8.53 30.52
N GLN A 106 23.66 8.06 30.05
CA GLN A 106 24.23 6.72 30.32
C GLN A 106 23.31 5.59 29.86
N LEU A 107 22.58 5.81 28.77
CA LEU A 107 21.78 4.76 28.13
C LEU A 107 22.72 3.87 27.32
N ASP A 108 22.70 2.57 27.60
CA ASP A 108 23.37 1.59 26.75
C ASP A 108 22.47 1.30 25.55
N ALA A 109 22.60 2.13 24.51
CA ALA A 109 21.80 1.99 23.31
C ALA A 109 22.00 0.61 22.64
N GLY A 110 23.15 -0.04 22.82
CA GLY A 110 23.35 -1.40 22.30
C GLY A 110 22.43 -2.40 22.99
N GLU A 111 22.37 -2.37 24.32
CA GLU A 111 21.45 -3.21 25.10
C GLU A 111 19.98 -2.87 24.82
N LEU A 112 19.64 -1.60 24.59
CA LEU A 112 18.28 -1.17 24.26
C LEU A 112 17.84 -1.61 22.86
N PHE A 113 18.74 -1.56 21.86
CA PHE A 113 18.45 -2.04 20.51
C PHE A 113 18.35 -3.56 20.44
N ASP A 114 19.17 -4.27 21.22
CA ASP A 114 19.10 -5.74 21.32
C ASP A 114 17.77 -6.24 21.92
N LEU A 115 17.06 -5.40 22.69
CA LEU A 115 15.70 -5.69 23.18
C LEU A 115 14.61 -5.51 22.10
N GLY A 116 14.91 -4.83 20.99
CA GLY A 116 14.00 -4.59 19.86
C GLY A 116 14.21 -5.52 18.66
N ASP A 117 15.38 -6.17 18.55
CA ASP A 117 15.77 -7.00 17.39
C ASP A 117 14.95 -8.30 17.22
N ASP A 118 14.09 -8.64 18.18
CA ASP A 118 13.22 -9.82 18.08
C ASP A 118 11.96 -9.60 17.18
N GLY A 119 11.68 -8.37 16.70
CA GLY A 119 10.31 -8.02 16.24
C GLY A 119 10.08 -7.54 14.81
N GLU A 120 10.98 -6.78 14.18
CA GLU A 120 10.48 -5.82 13.16
C GLU A 120 10.51 -6.30 11.69
N GLN A 121 11.24 -7.36 11.35
CA GLN A 121 11.00 -8.05 10.06
C GLN A 121 9.67 -8.83 10.06
N ASN A 122 9.08 -9.07 11.22
CA ASN A 122 7.83 -9.82 11.35
C ASN A 122 6.58 -8.94 11.35
N ALA A 123 6.63 -7.62 11.55
CA ALA A 123 5.38 -6.84 11.72
C ALA A 123 4.50 -6.83 10.45
N THR A 124 5.10 -6.67 9.26
CA THR A 124 4.37 -6.73 7.98
C THR A 124 4.01 -8.16 7.59
N GLU A 125 4.88 -9.13 7.89
CA GLU A 125 4.64 -10.56 7.65
C GLU A 125 3.52 -11.10 8.57
N ASP A 126 3.50 -10.67 9.83
CA ASP A 126 2.46 -10.94 10.83
C ASP A 126 1.16 -10.23 10.45
N ALA A 127 1.21 -8.98 10.01
CA ALA A 127 0.02 -8.28 9.53
C ALA A 127 -0.57 -8.99 8.30
N LEU A 128 0.26 -9.37 7.32
CA LEU A 128 -0.18 -10.10 6.14
C LEU A 128 -0.74 -11.48 6.50
N SER A 129 -0.09 -12.20 7.42
CA SER A 129 -0.53 -13.50 7.93
C SER A 129 -1.87 -13.40 8.66
N VAL A 130 -2.07 -12.40 9.52
CA VAL A 130 -3.35 -12.17 10.21
C VAL A 130 -4.45 -11.72 9.25
N LEU A 131 -4.13 -10.90 8.24
CA LEU A 131 -5.09 -10.46 7.23
C LEU A 131 -5.48 -11.60 6.27
N THR A 132 -4.57 -12.54 6.04
CA THR A 132 -4.75 -13.67 5.12
C THR A 132 -4.87 -15.02 5.82
N GLU A 133 -5.11 -15.07 7.14
CA GLU A 133 -5.17 -16.31 7.97
C GLU A 133 -6.06 -17.43 7.39
N ALA A 134 -7.09 -17.06 6.62
CA ALA A 134 -7.99 -18.00 5.95
C ALA A 134 -7.43 -18.62 4.64
N TRP A 135 -6.25 -18.20 4.19
CA TRP A 135 -5.63 -18.59 2.94
C TRP A 135 -4.39 -19.44 3.19
N PRO A 136 -4.11 -20.43 2.32
CA PRO A 136 -2.86 -21.17 2.40
C PRO A 136 -1.70 -20.28 1.92
N ASP A 137 -0.52 -20.45 2.53
CA ASP A 137 0.66 -19.60 2.32
C ASP A 137 1.07 -19.50 0.83
N ASP A 138 0.85 -20.57 0.06
CA ASP A 138 1.17 -20.60 -1.36
C ASP A 138 0.22 -19.76 -2.23
N ALA A 139 -0.96 -19.41 -1.71
CA ALA A 139 -1.91 -18.52 -2.36
C ALA A 139 -1.67 -17.03 -2.01
N VAL A 140 -0.97 -16.72 -0.92
CA VAL A 140 -0.71 -15.35 -0.45
C VAL A 140 0.40 -14.72 -1.30
N ARG A 141 0.01 -14.15 -2.44
CA ARG A 141 0.93 -13.50 -3.39
C ARG A 141 0.33 -12.23 -3.96
N SER A 142 1.20 -11.28 -4.31
CA SER A 142 0.82 -10.01 -4.96
C SER A 142 0.21 -10.19 -6.35
N ASP A 143 0.51 -11.30 -7.03
CA ASP A 143 -0.04 -11.65 -8.33
C ASP A 143 -1.36 -12.42 -8.25
N ASN A 144 -1.80 -12.82 -7.04
CA ASN A 144 -3.06 -13.53 -6.87
C ASN A 144 -4.22 -12.53 -6.78
N PRO A 145 -5.06 -12.42 -7.83
CA PRO A 145 -6.15 -11.44 -7.89
C PRO A 145 -7.16 -11.62 -6.76
N LEU A 146 -7.37 -12.84 -6.27
CA LEU A 146 -8.34 -13.09 -5.21
C LEU A 146 -7.87 -12.59 -3.85
N VAL A 147 -6.57 -12.72 -3.56
CA VAL A 147 -5.99 -12.22 -2.30
C VAL A 147 -5.96 -10.71 -2.32
N VAL A 148 -5.49 -10.11 -3.41
CA VAL A 148 -5.46 -8.64 -3.58
C VAL A 148 -6.88 -8.06 -3.51
N ALA A 149 -7.86 -8.68 -4.18
CA ALA A 149 -9.26 -8.29 -4.09
C ALA A 149 -9.82 -8.42 -2.68
N ASN A 150 -9.46 -9.47 -1.93
CA ASN A 150 -9.92 -9.67 -0.56
C ASN A 150 -9.36 -8.60 0.39
N LEU A 151 -8.07 -8.25 0.26
CA LEU A 151 -7.46 -7.20 1.06
C LEU A 151 -8.09 -5.83 0.75
N TYR A 152 -8.32 -5.53 -0.53
CA TYR A 152 -8.91 -4.25 -0.94
C TYR A 152 -10.40 -4.13 -0.60
N ALA A 153 -11.23 -5.05 -1.08
CA ALA A 153 -12.69 -4.97 -0.96
C ALA A 153 -13.23 -5.63 0.32
N GLY A 154 -12.51 -6.59 0.89
CA GLY A 154 -12.96 -7.34 2.07
C GLY A 154 -12.39 -6.83 3.38
N ARG A 155 -11.13 -6.39 3.39
CA ARG A 155 -10.47 -5.82 4.57
C ARG A 155 -10.39 -4.30 4.54
N GLY A 156 -10.64 -3.68 3.39
CA GLY A 156 -10.75 -2.23 3.26
C GLY A 156 -9.40 -1.51 3.16
N LEU A 157 -8.33 -2.22 2.79
CA LEU A 157 -7.00 -1.62 2.62
C LEU A 157 -6.93 -0.75 1.36
N SER A 158 -6.03 0.24 1.37
CA SER A 158 -5.67 1.01 0.18
C SER A 158 -4.70 0.25 -0.74
N THR A 159 -4.56 0.72 -1.98
CA THR A 159 -3.57 0.19 -2.93
C THR A 159 -2.14 0.37 -2.42
N ALA A 160 -1.85 1.48 -1.77
CA ALA A 160 -0.55 1.76 -1.16
C ALA A 160 -0.26 0.82 0.03
N GLU A 161 -1.24 0.54 0.88
CA GLU A 161 -1.08 -0.39 2.02
C GLU A 161 -0.83 -1.82 1.53
N ILE A 162 -1.58 -2.27 0.52
CA ILE A 162 -1.38 -3.60 -0.08
C ILE A 162 -0.01 -3.70 -0.74
N ALA A 163 0.42 -2.66 -1.45
CA ALA A 163 1.73 -2.61 -2.09
C ALA A 163 2.87 -2.74 -1.08
N ARG A 164 2.73 -2.07 0.08
CA ARG A 164 3.67 -2.19 1.20
C ARG A 164 3.68 -3.59 1.80
N LEU A 165 2.51 -4.21 2.03
CA LEU A 165 2.43 -5.56 2.61
C LEU A 165 3.11 -6.63 1.74
N PHE A 166 3.09 -6.45 0.42
CA PHE A 166 3.73 -7.39 -0.52
C PHE A 166 5.11 -6.93 -1.03
N ASP A 167 5.65 -5.84 -0.49
CA ASP A 167 6.89 -5.21 -0.97
C ASP A 167 6.93 -5.06 -2.52
N CYS A 168 5.84 -4.52 -3.08
CA CYS A 168 5.68 -4.34 -4.52
C CYS A 168 5.24 -2.92 -4.87
N SER A 169 5.15 -2.60 -6.17
CA SER A 169 4.73 -1.27 -6.60
C SER A 169 3.21 -1.11 -6.50
N GLU A 170 2.76 0.10 -6.15
CA GLU A 170 1.33 0.42 -6.15
C GLU A 170 0.69 0.22 -7.53
N ASP A 171 1.41 0.56 -8.61
CA ASP A 171 0.97 0.32 -9.99
C ASP A 171 0.69 -1.16 -10.27
N HIS A 172 1.48 -2.06 -9.68
CA HIS A 172 1.25 -3.50 -9.80
C HIS A 172 -0.08 -3.89 -9.15
N VAL A 173 -0.32 -3.45 -7.92
CA VAL A 173 -1.58 -3.69 -7.18
C VAL A 173 -2.78 -3.12 -7.94
N ARG A 174 -2.68 -1.87 -8.44
CA ARG A 174 -3.72 -1.25 -9.26
C ARG A 174 -3.99 -2.05 -10.54
N GLY A 175 -2.94 -2.58 -11.18
CA GLY A 175 -3.05 -3.46 -12.34
C GLY A 175 -3.86 -4.73 -12.04
N VAL A 176 -3.59 -5.39 -10.92
CA VAL A 176 -4.30 -6.60 -10.47
C VAL A 176 -5.77 -6.30 -10.15
N LEU A 177 -6.04 -5.19 -9.44
CA LEU A 177 -7.41 -4.78 -9.11
C LEU A 177 -8.23 -4.39 -10.35
N ARG A 178 -7.61 -3.80 -11.38
CA ARG A 178 -8.24 -3.55 -12.69
C ARG A 178 -8.61 -4.84 -13.40
N GLN A 179 -7.77 -5.87 -13.35
CA GLN A 179 -8.10 -7.20 -13.90
C GLN A 179 -9.31 -7.84 -13.20
N CYS A 180 -9.50 -7.54 -11.90
CA CYS A 180 -10.67 -7.97 -11.13
C CYS A 180 -11.91 -7.11 -11.36
N GLY A 181 -11.79 -6.00 -12.11
CA GLY A 181 -12.84 -5.01 -12.29
C GLY A 181 -13.19 -4.25 -11.01
N LEU A 182 -12.28 -4.16 -10.03
CA LEU A 182 -12.46 -3.43 -8.78
C LEU A 182 -11.95 -1.99 -8.84
N LEU A 183 -11.08 -1.67 -9.79
CA LEU A 183 -10.69 -0.31 -10.14
C LEU A 183 -11.02 -0.04 -11.60
N GLU A 184 -11.33 1.20 -11.90
CA GLU A 184 -11.46 1.63 -13.29
C GLU A 184 -10.06 1.63 -13.96
N GLY A 185 -10.02 1.17 -15.20
CA GLY A 185 -8.85 1.34 -16.03
C GLY A 185 -8.67 2.84 -16.26
N ALA A 186 -7.46 3.37 -16.05
CA ALA A 186 -7.12 4.60 -16.74
C ALA A 186 -7.24 4.28 -18.23
N GLU A 187 -8.30 4.73 -18.86
CA GLU A 187 -8.45 4.74 -20.31
C GLU A 187 -7.46 5.77 -20.88
N ASN A 188 -6.16 5.48 -20.73
CA ASN A 188 -5.13 6.00 -21.61
C ASN A 188 -5.29 5.27 -22.95
N GLY A 189 -6.29 5.72 -23.69
CA GLY A 189 -6.73 5.11 -24.92
C GLY A 189 -8.02 5.75 -25.38
N THR A 190 -7.95 7.03 -25.77
CA THR A 190 -8.61 7.40 -27.02
C THR A 190 -8.06 6.45 -28.07
N VAL A 191 -8.69 5.29 -28.23
CA VAL A 191 -8.52 4.47 -29.42
C VAL A 191 -9.11 5.33 -30.51
N ASP A 192 -8.23 6.06 -31.20
CA ASP A 192 -8.59 6.66 -32.47
C ASP A 192 -9.15 5.52 -33.34
N PRO A 193 -10.43 5.56 -33.76
CA PRO A 193 -11.01 4.50 -34.57
C PRO A 193 -10.33 4.33 -35.94
N THR A 194 -9.30 5.12 -36.23
CA THR A 194 -8.48 5.02 -37.45
C THR A 194 -7.27 4.10 -37.36
N ASP A 195 -6.88 3.62 -36.18
CA ASP A 195 -5.71 2.72 -35.99
C ASP A 195 -6.06 1.23 -35.82
N VAL A 196 -7.27 0.82 -36.24
CA VAL A 196 -7.60 -0.60 -36.44
C VAL A 196 -7.08 -1.07 -37.80
N LYS A 197 -5.76 -1.14 -37.96
CA LYS A 197 -5.14 -1.92 -39.03
C LYS A 197 -4.81 -3.32 -38.52
N ASP A 198 -5.56 -4.27 -39.03
CA ASP A 198 -5.24 -5.71 -39.12
C ASP A 198 -5.03 -6.47 -37.80
N LEU A 199 -6.11 -6.61 -37.02
CA LEU A 199 -6.35 -7.83 -36.24
C LEU A 199 -7.47 -8.63 -36.90
N ARG A 200 -7.13 -9.34 -37.99
CA ARG A 200 -7.93 -10.45 -38.51
C ARG A 200 -7.83 -11.63 -37.53
N LEU A 201 -8.71 -11.68 -36.56
CA LEU A 201 -9.10 -12.94 -35.93
C LEU A 201 -10.41 -13.39 -36.56
N GLY A 202 -10.42 -14.59 -37.12
CA GLY A 202 -11.61 -15.20 -37.71
C GLY A 202 -12.72 -15.37 -36.66
N GLY A 203 -13.92 -14.96 -37.03
CA GLY A 203 -15.11 -15.12 -36.19
C GLY A 203 -16.09 -13.97 -36.42
N THR A 204 -17.15 -14.27 -37.17
CA THR A 204 -18.40 -13.49 -37.36
C THR A 204 -18.59 -12.28 -36.44
N THR A 205 -18.45 -11.08 -36.99
CA THR A 205 -18.97 -9.84 -36.39
C THR A 205 -20.43 -9.67 -36.79
N VAL A 206 -21.34 -9.67 -35.82
CA VAL A 206 -22.72 -9.19 -36.00
C VAL A 206 -22.73 -7.72 -35.57
N SER A 207 -22.64 -6.82 -36.53
CA SER A 207 -22.85 -5.39 -36.30
C SER A 207 -24.35 -5.10 -36.47
N ASN A 208 -25.05 -4.96 -35.36
CA ASN A 208 -26.35 -4.31 -35.34
C ASN A 208 -26.12 -2.82 -35.10
N LEU A 209 -26.16 -2.02 -36.16
CA LEU A 209 -26.39 -0.57 -36.11
C LEU A 209 -27.02 -0.11 -37.42
N ASP A 210 -28.04 0.72 -37.26
CA ASP A 210 -29.07 1.11 -38.21
C ASP A 210 -28.60 1.68 -39.56
N ASN A 211 -29.16 1.10 -40.62
CA ASN A 211 -30.03 1.74 -41.61
C ASN A 211 -29.61 3.13 -42.16
N VAL A 212 -28.77 3.15 -43.21
CA VAL A 212 -28.90 4.10 -44.34
C VAL A 212 -28.47 3.42 -45.65
N GLU A 213 -29.46 3.17 -46.50
CA GLU A 213 -29.48 3.13 -47.96
C GLU A 213 -28.25 2.67 -48.80
N ARG A 214 -28.56 1.69 -49.69
CA ARG A 214 -28.00 1.38 -51.03
C ARG A 214 -27.16 0.11 -51.19
N SER A 215 -27.87 -0.91 -51.69
CA SER A 215 -27.51 -1.96 -52.65
C SER A 215 -26.05 -2.13 -53.06
N SER A 216 -25.57 -3.38 -52.91
CA SER A 216 -25.21 -4.30 -54.02
C SER A 216 -24.01 -5.17 -53.64
N SER A 217 -24.25 -6.36 -53.08
CA SER A 217 -23.47 -7.56 -53.43
C SER A 217 -24.15 -8.80 -52.85
N GLY A 218 -24.24 -9.84 -53.67
CA GLY A 218 -25.06 -11.02 -53.45
C GLY A 218 -24.64 -11.87 -52.25
N GLY A 219 -25.62 -12.23 -51.43
CA GLY A 219 -25.55 -13.28 -50.43
C GLY A 219 -26.64 -14.31 -50.70
N LEU A 220 -26.25 -15.59 -50.68
CA LEU A 220 -27.11 -16.76 -50.88
C LEU A 220 -28.42 -16.68 -50.08
N SER A 221 -29.55 -16.88 -50.76
CA SER A 221 -30.82 -17.22 -50.11
C SER A 221 -30.93 -18.74 -50.08
N VAL A 222 -30.83 -19.35 -48.90
CA VAL A 222 -31.18 -20.75 -48.69
C VAL A 222 -32.67 -20.80 -48.36
N ASP A 223 -33.46 -21.36 -49.27
CA ASP A 223 -34.91 -21.55 -49.10
C ASP A 223 -35.13 -22.85 -48.31
N THR A 224 -35.73 -22.77 -47.12
CA THR A 224 -35.98 -23.92 -46.24
C THR A 224 -37.30 -24.63 -46.56
N ARG A 225 -37.65 -24.76 -47.85
CA ARG A 225 -38.88 -25.45 -48.29
C ARG A 225 -38.67 -26.86 -48.83
N ASP A 226 -37.47 -27.42 -48.70
CA ASP A 226 -37.12 -28.76 -49.21
C ASP A 226 -36.90 -29.81 -48.11
N PHE A 227 -37.60 -29.69 -46.98
CA PHE A 227 -37.74 -30.80 -46.02
C PHE A 227 -39.22 -31.19 -45.88
N GLU A 228 -39.70 -31.99 -46.83
CA GLU A 228 -40.79 -32.96 -46.66
C GLU A 228 -40.34 -34.32 -47.20
#